data_AF-A0A2C6LIW9-F1
#
_entry.id   AF-A0A2C6LIW9-F1
#
_cell.length_a   1.000
_cell.length_b   1.000
_cell.length_c   1.000
_cell.angle_alpha   90.00
_cell.angle_beta   90.00
_cell.angle_gamma   90.00
#
_symmetry.space_group_name_H-M   'P 1'
#
loop_
_entity.id
_entity.type
_entity.pdbx_description
1 polymer ?
#
loop_
_entity_poly.entity_id
_entity_poly.type
_entity_poly.pdbx_seq_one_letter_code
_entity_poly.pdbx_strand_id
1 'polypeptide(L)'
;MAEAGGGNFYYIETPDQIPGIFDQKLTGLLSIVAQNLSVKVKPGQDVSITGVLGYPFTTGEGLTVSLPDIYSGETKILLLELVILPLAEGTHKLFSVELDYADVRENLALVNLKADLSVKAKQIIYLN
;
A
#
# COMPACT_ATOMS: atom_id res chain seq x y z
N MET A 1 -32.24 14.13 1.23
CA MET A 1 -30.94 14.02 1.91
C MET A 1 -30.27 12.73 1.46
N ALA A 2 -29.35 12.82 0.50
CA ALA A 2 -28.61 11.69 -0.07
C ALA A 2 -27.19 12.11 -0.51
N GLU A 3 -26.63 13.16 0.10
CA GLU A 3 -25.36 13.78 -0.33
C GLU A 3 -24.13 13.24 0.41
N ALA A 4 -24.30 12.35 1.39
CA ALA A 4 -23.17 11.81 2.16
C ALA A 4 -22.46 10.61 1.49
N GLY A 5 -22.92 10.17 0.31
CA GLY A 5 -22.44 8.93 -0.32
C GLY A 5 -21.34 9.11 -1.38
N GLY A 6 -21.01 10.34 -1.81
CA GLY A 6 -20.02 10.57 -2.88
C GLY A 6 -20.36 9.90 -4.22
N GLY A 7 -21.61 9.42 -4.39
CA GLY A 7 -22.06 8.71 -5.58
C GLY A 7 -22.43 9.67 -6.71
N ASN A 8 -22.18 9.25 -7.96
CA ASN A 8 -22.64 9.99 -9.14
C ASN A 8 -24.15 9.82 -9.31
N PHE A 9 -24.86 10.92 -9.58
CA PHE A 9 -26.30 10.91 -9.89
C PHE A 9 -26.52 10.70 -11.38
N TYR A 10 -27.31 9.68 -11.74
CA TYR A 10 -27.73 9.41 -13.12
C TYR A 10 -29.22 9.68 -13.26
N TYR A 11 -29.58 10.51 -14.24
CA TYR A 11 -30.97 10.67 -14.68
C TYR A 11 -31.32 9.46 -15.55
N ILE A 12 -32.28 8.66 -15.11
CA ILE A 12 -32.80 7.49 -15.82
C ILE A 12 -34.10 7.92 -16.49
N GLU A 13 -34.08 8.02 -17.82
CA GLU A 13 -35.24 8.49 -18.60
C GLU A 13 -36.28 7.39 -18.80
N THR A 14 -35.83 6.13 -18.85
CA THR A 14 -36.67 4.92 -18.86
C THR A 14 -36.08 3.81 -17.98
N PRO A 15 -36.90 2.99 -17.31
CA PRO A 15 -36.43 1.89 -16.44
C PRO A 15 -35.45 0.92 -17.12
N ASP A 16 -35.52 0.80 -18.44
CA ASP A 16 -34.67 -0.08 -19.26
C ASP A 16 -33.19 0.37 -19.33
N GLN A 17 -32.87 1.59 -18.93
CA GLN A 17 -31.48 2.11 -18.91
C GLN A 17 -30.71 1.72 -17.65
N ILE A 18 -31.39 1.25 -16.61
CA ILE A 18 -30.80 0.90 -15.31
C ILE A 18 -29.76 -0.22 -15.42
N PRO A 19 -30.03 -1.35 -16.10
CA PRO A 19 -29.08 -2.45 -16.18
C PRO A 19 -27.74 -2.04 -16.81
N GLY A 20 -27.78 -1.29 -17.91
CA GLY A 20 -26.57 -0.85 -18.62
C GLY A 20 -25.69 0.11 -17.83
N ILE A 21 -26.29 1.07 -17.10
CA ILE A 21 -25.55 1.99 -16.23
C ILE A 21 -24.90 1.23 -15.07
N PHE A 22 -25.62 0.25 -14.51
CA PHE A 22 -25.12 -0.58 -13.42
C PHE A 22 -23.94 -1.44 -13.86
N ASP A 23 -24.04 -2.10 -15.03
CA ASP A 23 -22.97 -2.92 -15.60
C ASP A 23 -21.71 -2.10 -15.90
N GLN A 24 -21.86 -0.88 -16.43
CA GLN A 24 -20.73 0.01 -16.67
C GLN A 24 -20.04 0.43 -15.36
N LYS A 25 -20.81 0.76 -14.32
CA LYS A 25 -20.26 1.11 -13.01
C LYS A 25 -19.58 -0.08 -12.35
N LEU A 26 -20.21 -1.25 -12.39
CA LEU A 26 -19.66 -2.47 -11.82
C LEU A 26 -18.36 -2.87 -12.53
N THR A 27 -18.32 -2.78 -13.86
CA THR A 27 -17.11 -3.04 -14.66
C THR A 27 -15.97 -2.07 -14.30
N GLY A 28 -16.28 -0.78 -14.12
CA GLY A 28 -15.30 0.21 -13.68
C GLY A 28 -14.72 -0.07 -12.29
N LEU A 29 -15.52 -0.62 -11.37
CA LEU A 29 -15.06 -1.07 -10.05
C LEU A 29 -14.20 -2.34 -10.13
N LEU A 30 -14.49 -3.22 -11.09
CA LEU A 30 -13.73 -4.47 -11.31
C LEU A 30 -12.56 -4.30 -12.29
N SER A 31 -12.19 -3.08 -12.64
CA SER A 31 -11.07 -2.80 -13.54
C SER A 31 -9.75 -2.80 -12.78
N ILE A 32 -8.72 -3.47 -13.31
CA ILE A 32 -7.35 -3.43 -12.77
C ILE A 32 -6.77 -2.02 -13.01
N VAL A 33 -6.18 -1.44 -11.97
CA VAL A 33 -5.57 -0.09 -12.00
C VAL A 33 -4.06 -0.10 -11.82
N ALA A 34 -3.51 -1.13 -11.20
CA ALA A 34 -2.06 -1.32 -11.05
C ALA A 34 -1.69 -2.79 -11.21
N GLN A 35 -0.58 -3.05 -11.92
CA GLN A 35 -0.08 -4.40 -12.18
C GLN A 35 1.39 -4.54 -11.80
N ASN A 36 1.85 -5.79 -11.65
CA ASN A 36 3.25 -6.15 -11.41
C ASN A 36 3.85 -5.41 -10.19
N LEU A 37 3.08 -5.35 -9.10
CA LEU A 37 3.46 -4.62 -7.91
C LEU A 37 4.62 -5.32 -7.19
N SER A 38 5.67 -4.56 -6.91
CA SER A 38 6.82 -5.02 -6.12
C SER A 38 7.12 -4.03 -5.01
N VAL A 39 7.15 -4.51 -3.78
CA VAL A 39 7.53 -3.73 -2.61
C VAL A 39 8.90 -4.18 -2.14
N LYS A 40 9.85 -3.26 -2.11
CA LYS A 40 11.19 -3.48 -1.55
C LYS A 40 11.30 -2.72 -0.24
N VAL A 41 11.71 -3.41 0.81
CA VAL A 41 11.91 -2.84 2.14
C VAL A 41 13.38 -3.00 2.52
N LYS A 42 14.02 -1.88 2.82
CA LYS A 42 15.40 -1.87 3.34
C LYS A 42 15.37 -1.50 4.81
N PRO A 43 15.84 -2.38 5.72
CA PRO A 43 15.91 -2.03 7.13
C PRO A 43 16.94 -0.92 7.35
N GLY A 44 16.69 -0.10 8.37
CA GLY A 44 17.66 0.84 8.90
C GLY A 44 18.70 0.13 9.77
N GLN A 45 19.63 0.91 10.31
CA GLN A 45 20.59 0.40 11.28
C GLN A 45 19.85 -0.15 12.51
N ASP A 46 20.33 -1.27 13.06
CA ASP A 46 19.78 -1.89 14.27
C ASP A 46 18.33 -2.41 14.14
N VAL A 47 17.81 -2.48 12.90
CA VAL A 47 16.50 -3.06 12.59
C VAL A 47 16.66 -4.32 11.74
N SER A 48 15.91 -5.35 12.06
CA SER A 48 15.77 -6.56 11.26
C SER A 48 14.30 -6.77 10.91
N ILE A 49 14.01 -7.08 9.64
CA ILE A 49 12.67 -7.45 9.18
C ILE A 49 12.59 -8.97 9.24
N THR A 50 11.77 -9.52 10.13
CA THR A 50 11.73 -10.96 10.40
C THR A 50 10.61 -11.68 9.68
N GLY A 51 9.61 -10.95 9.18
CA GLY A 51 8.47 -11.56 8.53
C GLY A 51 7.62 -10.56 7.75
N VAL A 52 6.83 -11.13 6.84
CA VAL A 52 5.74 -10.48 6.13
C VAL A 52 4.50 -11.34 6.33
N LEU A 53 3.40 -10.71 6.73
CA LEU A 53 2.13 -11.43 6.89
C LEU A 53 1.30 -11.29 5.61
N GLY A 54 0.75 -12.41 5.16
CA GLY A 54 -0.21 -12.47 4.05
C GLY A 54 0.39 -12.57 2.66
N TYR A 55 1.72 -12.41 2.49
CA TYR A 55 2.37 -12.47 1.18
C TYR A 55 3.70 -13.23 1.23
N PRO A 56 4.03 -13.98 0.16
CA PRO A 56 5.36 -14.56 0.01
C PRO A 56 6.38 -13.45 -0.20
N PHE A 57 7.57 -13.64 0.35
CA PHE A 57 8.66 -12.67 0.26
C PHE A 57 9.99 -13.36 0.06
N THR A 58 10.95 -12.61 -0.49
CA THR A 58 12.34 -13.04 -0.62
C THR A 58 13.25 -12.09 0.15
N THR A 59 14.37 -12.64 0.62
CA THR A 59 15.38 -11.91 1.39
C THR A 59 16.67 -11.76 0.58
N GLY A 60 17.29 -10.58 0.66
CA GLY A 60 18.52 -10.18 -0.07
C GLY A 60 19.19 -8.99 0.65
N GLU A 61 19.48 -7.88 -0.05
CA GLU A 61 19.90 -6.59 0.56
C GLU A 61 18.77 -5.88 1.36
N GLY A 62 17.76 -6.64 1.76
CA GLY A 62 16.48 -6.19 2.28
C GLY A 62 15.44 -7.29 2.05
N LEU A 63 14.18 -6.88 2.02
CA LEU A 63 13.04 -7.75 1.81
C LEU A 63 12.28 -7.32 0.56
N THR A 64 11.93 -8.25 -0.31
CA THR A 64 11.11 -7.98 -1.50
C THR A 64 9.82 -8.78 -1.44
N VAL A 65 8.69 -8.13 -1.68
CA VAL A 65 7.35 -8.72 -1.72
C VAL A 65 6.74 -8.44 -3.07
N SER A 66 6.30 -9.48 -3.76
CA SER A 66 5.44 -9.31 -4.93
C SER A 66 3.99 -9.28 -4.47
N LEU A 67 3.27 -8.21 -4.83
CA LEU A 67 1.85 -8.09 -4.52
C LEU A 67 1.02 -8.43 -5.77
N PRO A 68 -0.18 -9.01 -5.59
CA PRO A 68 -1.13 -9.16 -6.70
C PRO A 68 -1.52 -7.80 -7.28
N ASP A 69 -2.10 -7.81 -8.47
CA ASP A 69 -2.68 -6.63 -9.10
C ASP A 69 -3.74 -5.97 -8.20
N ILE A 70 -3.90 -4.65 -8.35
CA ILE A 70 -4.88 -3.85 -7.62
C ILE A 70 -6.05 -3.52 -8.54
N TYR A 71 -7.26 -3.79 -8.06
CA TYR A 71 -8.52 -3.38 -8.69
C TYR A 71 -8.96 -1.99 -8.24
N SER A 72 -9.79 -1.34 -9.04
CA SER A 72 -10.34 -0.03 -8.73
C SER A 72 -11.07 -0.03 -7.38
N GLY A 73 -10.69 0.88 -6.49
CA GLY A 73 -11.24 0.97 -5.13
C GLY A 73 -10.72 -0.07 -4.14
N GLU A 74 -9.88 -1.01 -4.57
CA GLU A 74 -9.24 -1.98 -3.67
C GLU A 74 -8.12 -1.31 -2.86
N THR A 75 -7.99 -1.70 -1.59
CA THR A 75 -6.85 -1.37 -0.74
C THR A 75 -6.14 -2.63 -0.32
N LYS A 76 -4.83 -2.72 -0.56
CA LYS A 76 -3.99 -3.81 -0.05
C LYS A 76 -3.24 -3.37 1.20
N ILE A 77 -3.14 -4.26 2.16
CA ILE A 77 -2.41 -4.05 3.42
C ILE A 77 -1.23 -5.01 3.43
N LEU A 78 -0.02 -4.46 3.58
CA LEU A 78 1.21 -5.21 3.80
C LEU A 78 1.64 -5.02 5.25
N LEU A 79 1.76 -6.11 6.00
CA LEU A 79 2.19 -6.08 7.40
C LEU A 79 3.58 -6.70 7.53
N LEU A 80 4.47 -5.97 8.19
CA LEU A 80 5.87 -6.34 8.41
C LEU A 80 6.12 -6.60 9.90
N GLU A 81 6.84 -7.67 10.20
CA GLU A 81 7.37 -7.91 11.54
C GLU A 81 8.80 -7.36 11.64
N LEU A 82 9.05 -6.59 12.69
CA LEU A 82 10.30 -5.90 12.92
C LEU A 82 10.87 -6.29 14.30
N VAL A 83 12.16 -6.58 14.32
CA VAL A 83 12.96 -6.63 15.54
C VAL A 83 13.88 -5.41 15.53
N ILE A 84 13.80 -4.61 16.59
CA ILE A 84 14.55 -3.36 16.74
C ILE A 84 15.46 -3.54 17.96
N LEU A 85 16.78 -3.42 17.76
CA LEU A 85 17.74 -3.42 18.86
C LEU A 85 17.68 -2.09 19.61
N PRO A 86 18.17 -2.02 20.88
CA PRO A 86 18.13 -0.79 21.65
C PRO A 86 18.75 0.40 20.92
N LEU A 87 17.93 1.43 20.70
CA LEU A 87 18.33 2.65 20.01
C LEU A 87 18.86 3.69 20.99
N ALA A 88 19.94 4.38 20.63
CA ALA A 88 20.45 5.53 21.38
C ALA A 88 19.43 6.69 21.37
N GLU A 89 19.56 7.66 22.28
CA GLU A 89 18.71 8.84 22.22
C GLU A 89 18.92 9.61 20.91
N GLY A 90 17.84 9.94 20.21
CA GLY A 90 17.91 10.59 18.91
C GLY A 90 16.87 10.09 17.91
N THR A 91 17.03 10.51 16.65
CA THR A 91 16.16 10.08 15.55
C THR A 91 16.83 8.93 14.82
N HIS A 92 16.10 7.83 14.65
CA HIS A 92 16.57 6.62 13.98
C HIS A 92 15.64 6.27 12.85
N LYS A 93 16.21 6.00 11.67
CA LYS A 93 15.45 5.48 10.54
C LYS A 93 15.22 3.99 10.76
N LEU A 94 13.97 3.55 10.79
CA LEU A 94 13.62 2.15 10.99
C LEU A 94 13.73 1.36 9.70
N PHE A 95 13.18 1.89 8.60
CA PHE A 95 13.27 1.28 7.28
C PHE A 95 12.89 2.29 6.20
N SER A 96 13.21 1.95 4.95
CA SER A 96 12.63 2.57 3.76
C SER A 96 11.88 1.55 2.92
N VAL A 97 10.77 1.97 2.35
CA VAL A 97 9.94 1.19 1.43
C VAL A 97 9.98 1.83 0.06
N GLU A 98 10.10 1.00 -0.96
CA GLU A 98 9.98 1.37 -2.37
C GLU A 98 8.89 0.49 -2.99
N LEU A 99 7.89 1.11 -3.60
CA LEU A 99 6.81 0.44 -4.33
C LEU A 99 6.98 0.75 -5.81
N ASP A 100 7.19 -0.31 -6.59
CA ASP A 100 7.20 -0.30 -8.05
C ASP A 100 5.89 -0.90 -8.57
N TYR A 101 5.25 -0.28 -9.56
CA TYR A 101 4.11 -0.86 -10.27
C TYR A 101 3.95 -0.30 -11.69
N ALA A 102 3.21 -1.00 -12.54
CA ALA A 102 2.76 -0.48 -13.84
C ALA A 102 1.34 0.09 -13.71
N ASP A 103 1.16 1.38 -13.98
CA ASP A 103 -0.17 2.03 -13.92
C ASP A 103 -0.94 1.75 -15.21
N VAL A 104 -2.02 0.97 -15.09
CA VAL A 104 -2.84 0.57 -16.23
C VAL A 104 -3.56 1.76 -16.86
N ARG A 105 -3.85 2.80 -16.07
CA ARG A 105 -4.59 3.99 -16.52
C ARG A 105 -3.70 4.92 -17.36
N GLU A 106 -2.40 4.82 -17.17
CA GLU A 106 -1.37 5.60 -17.87
C GLU A 106 -0.57 4.72 -18.85
N ASN A 107 -1.25 3.80 -19.56
CA ASN A 107 -0.65 2.93 -20.58
C ASN A 107 0.57 2.12 -20.07
N LEU A 108 0.46 1.54 -18.87
CA LEU A 108 1.50 0.77 -18.20
C LEU A 108 2.78 1.58 -17.89
N ALA A 109 2.65 2.90 -17.72
CA ALA A 109 3.74 3.72 -17.21
C ALA A 109 4.26 3.15 -15.88
N LEU A 110 5.58 3.03 -15.77
CA LEU A 110 6.23 2.54 -14.56
C LEU A 110 6.22 3.65 -13.51
N VAL A 111 5.63 3.35 -12.36
CA VAL A 111 5.55 4.25 -11.21
C VAL A 111 6.42 3.70 -10.10
N ASN A 112 7.23 4.57 -9.50
CA ASN A 112 8.10 4.28 -8.37
C ASN A 112 7.75 5.25 -7.23
N LEU A 113 7.28 4.71 -6.12
CA LEU A 113 6.96 5.47 -4.90
C LEU A 113 7.92 5.07 -3.79
N LYS A 114 8.37 6.07 -3.01
CA LYS A 114 9.31 5.87 -1.90
C LYS A 114 8.77 6.47 -0.63
N ALA A 115 8.95 5.76 0.47
CA ALA A 115 8.63 6.23 1.80
C ALA A 115 9.69 5.74 2.78
N ASP A 116 9.83 6.46 3.89
CA ASP A 116 10.65 6.04 5.01
C ASP A 116 9.89 6.19 6.32
N LEU A 117 10.27 5.37 7.29
CA LEU A 117 9.78 5.47 8.65
C LEU A 117 10.96 5.76 9.57
N SER A 118 10.85 6.84 10.33
CA SER A 118 11.81 7.20 11.37
C SER A 118 11.10 7.39 12.71
N VAL A 119 11.79 7.04 13.79
CA VAL A 119 11.30 7.19 15.17
C VAL A 119 12.27 8.01 16.00
N LYS A 120 11.76 8.72 17.00
CA LYS A 120 12.57 9.42 17.98
C LYS A 120 12.65 8.59 19.26
N ALA A 121 13.81 8.00 19.51
CA ALA A 121 14.08 7.26 20.75
C ALA A 121 14.44 8.25 21.86
N LYS A 122 13.88 8.02 23.05
CA LYS A 122 14.18 8.79 24.27
C LYS A 122 14.63 7.82 25.35
N GLN A 123 15.72 8.13 26.03
CA GLN A 123 16.24 7.28 27.10
C GLN A 123 15.37 7.50 28.35
N ILE A 124 14.68 6.45 28.81
CA ILE A 124 13.96 6.47 30.09
C ILE A 124 14.99 6.14 31.16
N ILE A 125 15.45 7.17 31.87
CA ILE A 125 16.31 7.01 33.04
C ILE A 125 15.42 6.48 34.17
N TYR A 126 15.56 5.21 34.53
CA TYR A 126 15.01 4.70 35.78
C TYR A 126 15.84 5.32 36.91
N LEU A 127 15.23 6.25 37.66
CA LEU A 127 15.75 6.69 38.95
C LEU A 127 15.48 5.58 39.96
N ASN A 128 16.55 5.04 40.57
CA ASN A 128 16.50 4.11 41.69
C ASN A 128 15.88 4.75 42.94
#